data_AF-A0A699X4U6-F1
#
_entry.id   AF-A0A699X4U6-F1
#
_cell.length_a   1.000
_cell.length_b   1.000
_cell.length_c   1.000
_cell.angle_alpha   90.00
_cell.angle_beta   90.00
_cell.angle_gamma   90.00
#
_symmetry.space_group_name_H-M   'P 1'
#
loop_
_entity.id
_entity.type
_entity.pdbx_description
1 polymer ?
#
loop_
_entity_poly.entity_id
_entity_poly.type
_entity_poly.pdbx_seq_one_letter_code
_entity_poly.pdbx_strand_id
1 'polypeptide(L)' 'GTGGGAILPPAASQPSYTVLPTTAEAEARLEEKARKWMQLNSKRYGDKRKFGFVETRKEDMPPEHVRKII' A
#
# COMPACT_ATOMS: atom_id res chain seq x y z
N GLY A 1 32.50 -39.21 40.19
CA GLY A 1 32.51 -38.72 38.81
C GLY A 1 31.29 -39.24 38.10
N THR A 2 30.44 -38.35 37.61
CA THR A 2 29.28 -38.66 36.77
C THR A 2 28.99 -37.43 35.93
N GLY A 3 29.62 -37.40 34.74
CA GLY A 3 29.23 -36.49 33.68
C GLY A 3 28.05 -37.07 32.90
N GLY A 4 27.41 -36.21 32.11
CA GLY A 4 26.53 -36.63 31.02
C GLY A 4 25.09 -36.14 31.19
N GLY A 5 24.72 -35.13 30.41
CA GLY A 5 23.34 -34.71 30.28
C GLY A 5 23.17 -33.30 29.73
N ALA A 6 23.93 -32.89 28.71
CA ALA A 6 23.61 -31.68 27.96
C ALA A 6 22.35 -31.96 27.13
N ILE A 7 21.20 -31.53 27.63
CA ILE A 7 19.92 -31.57 26.92
C ILE A 7 20.02 -30.51 25.82
N LEU A 8 20.17 -30.93 24.56
CA LEU A 8 20.09 -30.04 23.41
C LEU A 8 18.64 -29.54 23.26
N PRO A 9 18.41 -28.24 22.99
CA PRO A 9 17.06 -27.72 22.77
C PRO A 9 16.45 -28.36 21.50
N PRO A 10 15.12 -28.56 21.45
CA PRO A 10 14.46 -29.05 20.25
C PRO A 10 14.72 -28.08 19.10
N ALA A 11 15.16 -28.60 17.94
CA ALA A 11 15.33 -27.81 16.75
C ALA A 11 14.01 -27.11 16.43
N ALA A 12 13.97 -25.79 16.62
CA ALA A 12 12.85 -24.96 16.17
C ALA A 12 12.59 -25.29 14.70
N SER A 13 11.32 -25.50 14.34
CA SER A 13 10.86 -25.74 12.97
C SER A 13 11.32 -24.58 12.08
N GLN A 14 12.49 -24.76 11.48
CA GLN A 14 13.07 -23.80 10.54
C GLN A 14 12.09 -23.69 9.36
N PRO A 15 11.63 -22.49 8.98
CA PRO A 15 10.88 -22.35 7.75
C PRO A 15 11.76 -22.87 6.61
N SER A 16 11.27 -23.85 5.85
CA SER A 16 11.95 -24.40 4.68
C SER A 16 12.18 -23.27 3.66
N TYR A 17 13.35 -22.65 3.70
CA TYR A 17 13.72 -21.54 2.82
C TYR A 17 14.41 -22.03 1.53
N THR A 18 14.36 -23.32 1.21
CA THR A 18 15.08 -23.91 0.07
C THR A 18 14.48 -23.60 -1.30
N VAL A 19 13.37 -22.87 -1.38
CA VAL A 19 12.92 -22.28 -2.65
C VAL A 19 13.49 -20.87 -2.73
N LEU A 20 14.72 -20.76 -3.25
CA LEU A 20 15.19 -19.47 -3.75
C LEU A 20 14.18 -19.03 -4.81
N PRO A 21 13.46 -17.91 -4.61
CA PRO A 21 12.54 -17.42 -5.62
C PRO A 21 13.35 -17.22 -6.90
N THR A 22 12.86 -17.79 -8.00
CA THR A 22 13.51 -17.57 -9.29
C THR A 22 13.56 -16.07 -9.57
N THR A 23 14.57 -15.60 -10.30
CA THR A 23 14.73 -14.18 -10.63
C THR A 23 13.45 -13.60 -11.25
N ALA A 24 12.76 -14.37 -12.08
CA ALA A 24 11.47 -14.03 -12.68
C ALA A 24 10.34 -13.83 -11.65
N GLU A 25 10.26 -14.66 -10.60
CA GLU A 25 9.26 -14.51 -9.53
C GLU A 25 9.57 -13.30 -8.63
N ALA A 26 10.84 -13.00 -8.41
CA ALA A 26 11.27 -11.81 -7.69
C ALA A 26 10.92 -10.53 -8.44
N GLU A 27 11.13 -10.50 -9.77
CA GLU A 27 10.75 -9.40 -10.66
C GLU A 27 9.23 -9.21 -10.70
N ALA A 28 8.45 -10.29 -10.83
CA ALA A 28 6.98 -10.22 -10.82
C ALA A 28 6.43 -9.62 -9.49
N ARG A 29 7.01 -10.01 -8.35
CA ARG A 29 6.64 -9.43 -7.05
C ARG A 29 7.01 -7.96 -6.95
N LEU A 30 8.11 -7.55 -7.55
CA LEU A 30 8.54 -6.15 -7.58
C LEU A 30 7.59 -5.30 -8.42
N GLU A 31 7.18 -5.80 -9.59
CA GLU A 31 6.23 -5.14 -10.48
C GLU A 31 4.86 -4.95 -9.81
N GLU A 32 4.35 -5.98 -9.13
CA GLU A 32 3.10 -5.84 -8.36
C GLU A 32 3.20 -4.81 -7.25
N LYS A 33 4.34 -4.77 -6.56
CA LYS A 33 4.60 -3.77 -5.50
C LYS A 33 4.68 -2.37 -6.08
N ALA A 34 5.35 -2.19 -7.22
CA ALA A 34 5.47 -0.92 -7.92
C ALA A 34 4.09 -0.40 -8.36
N ARG A 35 3.26 -1.26 -8.94
CA ARG A 35 1.90 -0.91 -9.35
C ARG A 35 1.02 -0.47 -8.18
N LYS A 36 1.02 -1.24 -7.09
CA LYS A 36 0.28 -0.91 -5.86
C LYS A 36 0.78 0.40 -5.25
N TRP A 37 2.09 0.62 -5.25
CA TRP A 37 2.68 1.85 -4.74
C TRP A 37 2.30 3.07 -5.58
N MET A 38 2.36 2.95 -6.91
CA MET A 38 1.96 4.03 -7.83
C MET A 38 0.49 4.41 -7.62
N GLN A 39 -0.43 3.44 -7.53
CA GLN A 39 -1.84 3.68 -7.24
C GLN A 39 -2.05 4.41 -5.91
N LEU A 40 -1.38 3.94 -4.85
CA LEU A 40 -1.45 4.57 -3.52
C LEU A 40 -0.92 6.00 -3.57
N ASN A 41 0.22 6.22 -4.23
CA ASN A 41 0.88 7.52 -4.34
C ASN A 41 0.00 8.53 -5.09
N SER A 42 -0.50 8.15 -6.27
CA SER A 42 -1.42 8.97 -7.08
C SER A 42 -2.70 9.29 -6.32
N LYS A 43 -3.27 8.32 -5.59
CA LYS A 43 -4.44 8.56 -4.74
C LYS A 43 -4.09 9.55 -3.64
N ARG A 44 -3.01 9.32 -2.88
CA ARG A 44 -2.64 10.03 -1.65
C ARG A 44 -2.22 11.48 -1.88
N TYR A 45 -1.49 11.74 -2.96
CA TYR A 45 -0.88 13.06 -3.24
C TYR A 45 -1.47 13.77 -4.46
N GLY A 46 -2.62 13.31 -4.96
CA GLY A 46 -3.34 13.99 -6.03
C GLY A 46 -3.67 15.45 -5.68
N ASP A 47 -3.66 16.33 -6.67
CA ASP A 47 -3.75 17.78 -6.50
C ASP A 47 -5.00 18.24 -5.73
N LYS A 48 -6.07 17.44 -5.76
CA LYS A 48 -7.31 17.66 -5.01
C LYS A 48 -7.15 17.74 -3.49
N ARG A 49 -6.03 17.24 -2.96
CA ARG A 49 -5.73 17.19 -1.52
C ARG A 49 -4.56 18.07 -1.11
N LYS A 50 -4.03 18.88 -2.03
CA LYS A 50 -2.98 19.84 -1.72
C LYS A 50 -3.58 21.05 -0.99
N PHE A 51 -2.82 21.59 -0.03
CA PHE A 51 -3.19 22.81 0.67
C PHE A 51 -3.33 23.96 -0.35
N GLY A 52 -4.46 24.66 -0.32
CA GLY A 52 -4.80 25.69 -1.32
C GLY A 52 -5.53 25.16 -2.56
N PHE A 53 -5.87 23.87 -2.63
CA PHE A 53 -6.76 23.36 -3.68
C PHE A 53 -8.19 23.87 -3.48
N VAL A 54 -8.69 24.65 -4.44
CA VAL A 54 -10.07 25.12 -4.52
C VAL A 54 -10.78 24.23 -5.55
N GLU A 55 -11.54 23.23 -5.09
CA GLU A 55 -12.14 22.19 -5.94
C GLU A 55 -13.15 22.74 -6.95
N THR A 56 -13.81 23.83 -6.61
CA THR A 56 -14.78 24.48 -7.49
C THR A 56 -14.66 25.98 -7.27
N ARG A 57 -14.25 26.71 -8.31
CA ARG A 57 -14.69 28.10 -8.41
C ARG A 57 -16.21 28.09 -8.52
N LYS A 58 -16.87 29.11 -7.96
CA LYS A 58 -18.34 29.26 -8.02
C LYS A 58 -18.85 28.94 -9.44
N GLU A 59 -19.49 27.79 -9.59
CA GLU A 59 -20.32 27.51 -10.75
C GLU A 59 -21.57 28.40 -10.61
N ASP A 60 -21.98 29.06 -11.69
CA ASP A 60 -23.15 29.92 -11.68
C ASP A 60 -24.41 29.07 -11.43
N MET A 61 -25.21 29.44 -10.44
CA MET A 61 -26.36 28.63 -10.04
C MET A 61 -27.42 28.64 -11.15
N PRO A 62 -28.11 27.51 -11.41
CA PRO A 62 -29.12 27.47 -12.47
C PRO A 62 -30.15 28.57 -12.26
N PRO A 63 -30.54 29.31 -13.31
CA PRO A 63 -31.44 30.46 -13.18
C PRO A 63 -32.81 30.08 -12.60
N GLU A 64 -33.20 28.81 -12.70
CA GLU A 64 -34.40 28.27 -12.02
C GLU A 64 -34.36 28.40 -10.49
N HIS A 65 -33.18 28.29 -9.86
CA HIS A 65 -33.05 28.44 -8.40
C HIS A 65 -33.32 29.87 -7.95
N VAL A 66 -32.83 30.86 -8.70
CA VAL A 66 -33.04 32.29 -8.40
C VAL A 66 -34.50 32.68 -8.64
N ARG A 67 -35.08 32.22 -9.77
CA ARG A 67 -36.49 32.48 -10.12
C ARG A 67 -37.48 31.97 -9.07
N LYS A 68 -37.15 30.90 -8.34
CA LYS A 68 -38.02 30.29 -7.33
C LYS A 68 -37.99 30.99 -5.97
N ILE A 69 -36.93 31.76 -5.68
CA ILE A 69 -36.69 32.39 -4.37
C ILE A 69 -37.22 33.84 -4.31
N ILE A 70 -37.43 34.49 -5.46
CA ILE A 70 -38.02 35.85 -5.56
C ILE A 70 -39.52 35.80 -5.33
#